data_AF-A0A521VDJ8-F1
#
_entry.id   AF-A0A521VDJ8-F1
#
_cell.length_a   1.000
_cell.length_b   1.000
_cell.length_c   1.000
_cell.angle_alpha   90.00
_cell.angle_beta   90.00
_cell.angle_gamma   90.00
#
_symmetry.space_group_name_H-M   'P 1'
#
loop_
_entity.id
_entity.type
_entity.pdbx_description
1 polymer ?
#
loop_
_entity_poly.entity_id
_entity_poly.type
_entity_poly.pdbx_seq_one_letter_code
_entity_poly.pdbx_strand_id
1 'polypeptide(L)'
;MKTLNLVFFAALSLMFLSSCSNQLTYFSQNLYDEYRWPEQELKKIQFYTSQDIVLKRELSGGSSEIISGKIKIENGRQIEVVVIRKGTPGAFLFSPKNDRFAISFEEDGDSPRYLMFGPNPKFNDRYALLASEWKRNSGQVTYDGKKWSVTSDDAYATLLVDMRKIDKVSVNSRVAKGRPID
;
A
#
# COMPACT_ATOMS: atom_id res chain seq x y z
N MET A 1 -53.10 2.46 15.39
CA MET A 1 -52.80 2.38 13.94
C MET A 1 -51.83 3.46 13.45
N LYS A 2 -51.98 4.74 13.83
CA LYS A 2 -51.06 5.82 13.37
C LYS A 2 -49.62 5.71 13.90
N THR A 3 -49.43 5.19 15.12
CA THR A 3 -48.11 4.99 15.74
C THR A 3 -47.35 3.79 15.17
N LEU A 4 -48.04 2.75 14.69
CA LEU A 4 -47.42 1.57 14.07
C LEU A 4 -46.83 1.89 12.69
N ASN A 5 -47.50 2.75 11.92
CA ASN A 5 -46.98 3.26 10.65
C ASN A 5 -45.76 4.18 10.84
N LEU A 6 -45.73 4.98 11.93
CA LEU A 6 -44.61 5.87 12.23
C LEU A 6 -43.32 5.11 12.57
N VAL A 7 -43.44 4.01 13.32
CA VAL A 7 -42.31 3.12 13.64
C VAL A 7 -41.80 2.39 12.39
N PHE A 8 -42.71 2.01 11.48
CA PHE A 8 -42.34 1.37 10.20
C PHE A 8 -41.58 2.33 9.26
N PHE A 9 -41.99 3.60 9.19
CA PHE A 9 -41.27 4.64 8.44
C PHE A 9 -39.91 4.99 9.07
N ALA A 10 -39.81 5.01 10.41
CA ALA A 10 -38.54 5.22 11.11
C ALA A 10 -37.56 4.05 10.89
N ALA A 11 -38.03 2.81 10.93
CA ALA A 11 -37.22 1.61 10.68
C ALA A 11 -36.74 1.52 9.22
N LEU A 12 -37.54 1.97 8.25
CA LEU A 12 -37.17 2.00 6.84
C LEU A 12 -36.12 3.09 6.54
N SER A 13 -36.10 4.19 7.29
CA SER A 13 -35.11 5.28 7.15
C SER A 13 -33.72 4.90 7.68
N LEU A 14 -33.62 3.95 8.60
CA LEU A 14 -32.35 3.44 9.15
C LEU A 14 -31.61 2.50 8.18
N MET A 15 -32.28 1.95 7.16
CA MET A 15 -31.67 1.06 6.16
C MET A 15 -30.88 1.80 5.06
N PHE A 16 -30.99 3.13 4.96
CA PHE A 16 -30.30 3.93 3.93
C PHE A 16 -28.95 4.53 4.38
N LEU A 17 -28.50 4.27 5.62
CA LEU A 17 -27.25 4.83 6.15
C LEU A 17 -26.01 3.94 5.93
N SER A 18 -26.15 2.78 5.27
CA SER A 18 -25.07 1.82 5.12
C SER A 18 -24.59 1.66 3.67
N SER A 19 -23.98 2.71 3.08
CA SER A 19 -23.06 2.48 1.96
C SER A 19 -22.10 3.65 1.71
N CYS A 20 -21.19 3.86 2.66
CA CYS A 20 -19.91 4.51 2.36
C CYS A 20 -18.80 3.49 2.58
N SER A 21 -18.75 2.46 1.72
CA SER A 21 -17.58 1.57 1.72
C SER A 21 -16.38 2.36 1.16
N ASN A 22 -15.28 2.41 1.93
CA ASN A 22 -13.86 2.36 1.51
C ASN A 22 -13.59 1.80 0.10
N GLN A 23 -14.04 2.39 -1.02
CA GLN A 23 -13.69 1.86 -2.33
C GLN A 23 -12.26 2.24 -2.66
N LEU A 24 -11.35 1.29 -2.43
CA LEU A 24 -9.97 1.38 -2.83
C LEU A 24 -9.86 1.19 -4.35
N THR A 25 -9.06 2.04 -4.99
CA THR A 25 -8.79 2.02 -6.43
C THR A 25 -7.35 1.57 -6.65
N TYR A 26 -7.11 0.78 -7.70
CA TYR A 26 -5.75 0.41 -8.08
C TYR A 26 -4.95 1.66 -8.48
N PHE A 27 -3.77 1.81 -7.88
CA PHE A 27 -2.84 2.85 -8.26
C PHE A 27 -2.10 2.42 -9.53
N SER A 28 -2.22 3.23 -10.58
CA SER A 28 -1.64 2.97 -11.90
C SER A 28 -0.90 4.18 -12.44
N GLN A 29 -0.07 3.95 -13.47
CA GLN A 29 0.64 5.03 -14.14
C GLN A 29 -0.31 6.09 -14.71
N ASN A 30 -1.41 5.67 -15.34
CA ASN A 30 -2.42 6.60 -15.85
C ASN A 30 -3.01 7.49 -14.76
N LEU A 31 -3.29 6.92 -13.58
CA LEU A 31 -3.81 7.69 -12.43
C LEU A 31 -2.76 8.70 -11.93
N TYR A 32 -1.50 8.28 -11.84
CA TYR A 32 -0.42 9.18 -11.45
C TYR A 32 -0.21 10.31 -12.47
N ASP A 33 -0.27 10.01 -13.76
CA ASP A 33 -0.08 10.98 -14.85
C ASP A 33 -1.25 11.96 -14.99
N GLU A 34 -2.47 11.54 -14.65
CA GLU A 34 -3.68 12.37 -14.64
C GLU A 34 -3.60 13.45 -13.55
N TYR A 35 -3.22 13.07 -12.33
CA TYR A 35 -3.19 13.99 -11.18
C TYR A 35 -1.85 14.70 -11.00
N ARG A 36 -0.76 14.16 -11.56
CA ARG A 36 0.61 14.69 -11.50
C ARG A 36 1.03 15.10 -10.08
N TRP A 37 0.74 14.25 -9.09
CA TRP A 37 1.04 14.57 -7.70
C TRP A 37 2.54 14.81 -7.51
N PRO A 38 2.95 15.98 -6.99
CA PRO A 38 4.34 16.19 -6.61
C PRO A 38 4.67 15.29 -5.41
N GLU A 39 5.96 15.07 -5.17
CA GLU A 39 6.42 14.16 -4.11
C GLU A 39 5.84 14.51 -2.72
N GLN A 40 5.67 15.80 -2.43
CA GLN A 40 5.10 16.28 -1.16
C GLN A 40 3.63 15.89 -0.99
N GLU A 41 2.87 15.77 -2.08
CA GLU A 41 1.50 15.27 -2.04
C GLU A 41 1.48 13.74 -1.96
N LEU A 42 2.36 13.04 -2.67
CA LEU A 42 2.49 11.58 -2.57
C LEU A 42 2.74 11.13 -1.12
N LYS A 43 3.55 11.88 -0.36
CA LYS A 43 3.79 11.63 1.08
C LYS A 43 2.54 11.73 1.97
N LYS A 44 1.47 12.38 1.49
CA LYS A 44 0.18 12.50 2.20
C LYS A 44 -0.81 11.42 1.78
N ILE A 45 -0.51 10.65 0.73
CA ILE A 45 -1.35 9.58 0.23
C ILE A 45 -1.04 8.30 1.00
N GLN A 46 -2.07 7.68 1.57
CA GLN A 46 -1.96 6.34 2.11
C GLN A 46 -2.16 5.31 1.00
N PHE A 47 -1.15 4.48 0.78
CA PHE A 47 -1.23 3.32 -0.11
C PHE A 47 -1.65 2.07 0.66
N TYR A 48 -2.14 1.06 -0.04
CA TYR A 48 -2.48 -0.24 0.54
C TYR A 48 -2.07 -1.36 -0.42
N THR A 49 -1.71 -2.54 0.10
CA THR A 49 -1.47 -3.72 -0.74
C THR A 49 -2.78 -4.37 -1.18
N SER A 50 -2.86 -4.83 -2.43
CA SER A 50 -4.03 -5.53 -2.96
C SER A 50 -4.14 -7.00 -2.51
N GLN A 51 -3.04 -7.59 -2.05
CA GLN A 51 -2.94 -8.95 -1.52
C GLN A 51 -1.80 -9.08 -0.52
N ASP A 52 -1.66 -10.25 0.10
CA ASP A 52 -0.53 -10.55 0.99
C ASP A 52 0.79 -10.53 0.19
N ILE A 53 1.88 -10.09 0.82
CA ILE A 53 3.26 -10.20 0.34
C ILE A 53 4.04 -10.96 1.40
N VAL A 54 4.61 -12.10 1.02
CA VAL A 54 5.40 -12.94 1.93
C VAL A 54 6.88 -12.86 1.57
N LEU A 55 7.67 -12.26 2.46
CA LEU A 55 9.12 -12.21 2.33
C LEU A 55 9.73 -13.39 3.08
N LYS A 56 10.63 -14.13 2.44
CA LYS A 56 11.38 -15.24 3.05
C LYS A 56 12.89 -15.04 2.90
N ARG A 57 13.63 -15.29 3.98
CA ARG A 57 15.10 -15.25 4.00
C ARG A 57 15.65 -16.43 4.78
N GLU A 58 16.55 -17.21 4.18
CA GLU A 58 17.25 -18.29 4.88
C GLU A 58 18.35 -17.70 5.77
N LEU A 59 18.39 -18.13 7.04
CA LEU A 59 19.42 -17.76 8.00
C LEU A 59 20.53 -18.80 7.95
N SER A 60 21.73 -18.38 7.53
CA SER A 60 22.94 -19.20 7.62
C SER A 60 23.64 -18.98 8.97
N GLY A 61 24.25 -20.04 9.52
CA GLY A 61 24.70 -20.15 10.92
C GLY A 61 25.82 -19.21 11.42
N GLY A 62 25.98 -18.02 10.85
CA GLY A 62 26.95 -17.00 11.27
C GLY A 62 26.35 -15.61 11.53
N SER A 63 25.10 -15.33 11.14
CA SER A 63 24.42 -14.06 11.43
C SER A 63 23.01 -14.29 11.96
N SER A 64 22.88 -14.38 13.29
CA SER A 64 21.60 -14.61 13.98
C SER A 64 20.75 -13.34 14.12
N GLU A 65 20.99 -12.31 13.31
CA GLU A 65 20.24 -11.07 13.39
C GLU A 65 18.88 -11.24 12.74
N ILE A 66 17.91 -11.59 13.58
CA ILE A 66 16.48 -11.57 13.29
C ILE A 66 16.08 -10.11 13.19
N ILE A 67 15.59 -9.67 12.03
CA ILE A 67 15.23 -8.28 11.83
C ILE A 67 13.92 -7.98 12.55
N SER A 68 12.89 -8.77 12.23
CA SER A 68 11.51 -8.57 12.68
C SER A 68 10.57 -9.72 12.29
N GLY A 69 11.05 -10.69 11.49
CA GLY A 69 10.23 -11.79 11.02
C GLY A 69 10.08 -12.91 12.05
N LYS A 70 9.13 -13.80 11.79
CA LYS A 70 8.99 -15.07 12.54
C LYS A 70 9.95 -16.10 11.96
N ILE A 71 10.61 -16.87 12.82
CA ILE A 71 11.45 -18.00 12.38
C ILE A 71 10.61 -19.24 12.17
N LYS A 72 10.78 -19.89 11.03
CA LYS A 72 10.22 -21.19 10.68
C LYS A 72 11.33 -22.16 10.31
N ILE A 73 11.13 -23.45 10.59
CA ILE A 73 12.02 -24.50 10.09
C ILE A 73 11.39 -25.10 8.83
N GLU A 74 12.06 -24.97 7.69
CA GLU A 74 11.66 -25.59 6.41
C GLU A 74 12.83 -26.45 5.91
N ASN A 75 12.62 -27.76 5.72
CA ASN A 75 13.64 -28.70 5.24
C ASN A 75 14.98 -28.65 6.02
N GLY A 76 14.91 -28.53 7.36
CA GLY A 76 16.08 -28.44 8.23
C GLY A 76 16.80 -27.08 8.23
N ARG A 77 16.28 -26.09 7.51
CA ARG A 77 16.83 -24.72 7.43
C ARG A 77 15.98 -23.75 8.23
N GLN A 78 16.63 -22.78 8.87
CA GLN A 78 15.96 -21.68 9.54
C GLN A 78 15.59 -20.61 8.51
N ILE A 79 14.30 -20.34 8.37
CA ILE A 79 13.75 -19.35 7.45
C ILE A 79 13.09 -18.25 8.27
N GLU A 80 13.57 -17.03 8.12
CA GLU A 80 12.87 -15.84 8.61
C GLU A 80 11.78 -15.46 7.62
N VAL A 81 10.59 -15.13 8.15
CA VAL A 81 9.40 -14.77 7.36
C VAL A 81 8.80 -13.45 7.85
N VAL A 82 8.62 -12.52 6.91
CA VAL A 82 7.84 -11.28 7.11
C VAL A 82 6.59 -11.36 6.23
N VAL A 83 5.43 -10.99 6.78
CA VAL A 83 4.15 -11.03 6.07
C VAL A 83 3.51 -9.65 6.11
N ILE A 84 3.40 -9.02 4.95
CA ILE A 84 2.64 -7.78 4.77
C ILE A 84 1.27 -8.19 4.25
N ARG A 85 0.23 -8.05 5.08
CA ARG A 85 -1.12 -8.52 4.75
C ARG A 85 -1.77 -7.65 3.69
N LYS A 86 -2.73 -8.19 2.97
CA LYS A 86 -3.65 -7.43 2.11
C LYS A 86 -4.25 -6.27 2.89
N GLY A 87 -4.25 -5.09 2.28
CA GLY A 87 -4.81 -3.88 2.87
C GLY A 87 -3.91 -3.27 3.94
N THR A 88 -2.65 -3.72 4.09
CA THR A 88 -1.71 -3.07 5.01
C THR A 88 -1.44 -1.65 4.52
N PRO A 89 -1.65 -0.61 5.36
CA PRO A 89 -1.36 0.77 4.99
C PRO A 89 0.14 0.95 4.80
N GLY A 90 0.53 1.56 3.68
CA GLY A 90 1.91 1.92 3.38
C GLY A 90 2.09 3.40 3.05
N ALA A 91 3.20 3.97 3.50
CA ALA A 91 3.59 5.36 3.27
C ALA A 91 4.64 5.44 2.16
N PHE A 92 4.49 6.41 1.27
CA PHE A 92 5.50 6.73 0.27
C PHE A 92 6.71 7.39 0.93
N LEU A 93 7.91 6.86 0.66
CA LEU A 93 9.17 7.43 1.15
C LEU A 93 9.84 8.31 0.10
N PHE A 94 10.12 7.74 -1.07
CA PHE A 94 10.83 8.41 -2.17
C PHE A 94 10.64 7.67 -3.51
N SER A 95 11.09 8.29 -4.60
CA SER A 95 11.07 7.72 -5.95
C SER A 95 12.46 7.83 -6.59
N PRO A 96 13.28 6.76 -6.67
CA PRO A 96 14.63 6.86 -7.24
C PRO A 96 14.62 7.11 -8.76
N LYS A 97 13.49 6.83 -9.43
CA LYS A 97 13.19 7.19 -10.83
C LYS A 97 11.73 7.60 -10.91
N ASN A 98 11.34 8.42 -11.88
CA ASN A 98 9.94 8.75 -12.16
C ASN A 98 9.21 7.45 -12.51
N ASP A 99 8.38 6.92 -11.60
CA ASP A 99 7.58 5.66 -11.69
C ASP A 99 7.94 4.53 -10.71
N ARG A 100 8.98 4.67 -9.88
CA ARG A 100 9.36 3.63 -8.90
C ARG A 100 9.13 4.11 -7.49
N PHE A 101 8.13 3.59 -6.80
CA PHE A 101 7.79 4.07 -5.47
C PHE A 101 8.39 3.17 -4.40
N ALA A 102 9.17 3.76 -3.50
CA ALA A 102 9.56 3.14 -2.25
C ALA A 102 8.40 3.30 -1.26
N ILE A 103 7.72 2.20 -0.92
CA ILE A 103 6.61 2.18 0.03
C ILE A 103 7.02 1.41 1.28
N SER A 104 6.91 2.06 2.44
CA SER A 104 7.09 1.44 3.75
C SER A 104 5.74 1.03 4.33
N PHE A 105 5.64 -0.18 4.90
CA PHE A 105 4.41 -0.74 5.49
C PHE A 105 4.48 -0.93 7.00
N GLU A 106 5.59 -0.52 7.61
CA GLU A 106 5.81 -0.56 9.05
C GLU A 106 6.62 0.68 9.45
N GLU A 107 6.68 0.97 10.75
CA GLU A 107 7.53 2.07 11.21
C GLU A 107 9.00 1.73 10.93
N ASP A 108 9.76 2.74 10.49
CA ASP A 108 11.19 2.57 10.24
C ASP A 108 11.92 2.28 11.57
N GLY A 109 12.80 1.28 11.57
CA GLY A 109 13.76 1.04 12.64
C GLY A 109 15.04 1.85 12.41
N ASP A 110 16.20 1.32 12.81
CA ASP A 110 17.51 1.94 12.52
C ASP A 110 17.83 2.03 11.02
N SER A 111 17.07 1.35 10.16
CA SER A 111 17.18 1.38 8.71
C SER A 111 15.79 1.42 8.05
N PRO A 112 15.67 2.04 6.86
CA PRO A 112 14.37 2.21 6.20
C PRO A 112 13.85 0.87 5.66
N ARG A 113 12.59 0.55 6.00
CA ARG A 113 11.94 -0.72 5.64
C ARG A 113 10.90 -0.52 4.56
N TYR A 114 11.33 -0.61 3.30
CA TYR A 114 10.44 -0.40 2.17
C TYR A 114 10.55 -1.50 1.12
N LEU A 115 9.49 -1.63 0.34
CA LEU A 115 9.47 -2.38 -0.91
C LEU A 115 9.34 -1.40 -2.08
N MET A 116 9.88 -1.79 -3.23
CA MET A 116 9.79 -1.01 -4.45
C MET A 116 8.58 -1.44 -5.27
N PHE A 117 7.78 -0.50 -5.74
CA PHE A 117 6.67 -0.72 -6.64
C PHE A 117 6.84 0.09 -7.92
N GLY A 118 6.31 -0.37 -9.04
CA GLY A 118 6.33 0.39 -10.29
C GLY A 118 5.37 -0.17 -11.33
N PRO A 119 5.13 0.57 -12.43
CA PRO A 119 4.15 0.20 -13.43
C PRO A 119 4.50 -1.13 -14.06
N ASN A 120 3.52 -2.02 -14.12
CA ASN A 120 3.66 -3.31 -14.78
C ASN A 120 2.70 -3.38 -15.99
N PRO A 121 3.21 -3.40 -17.23
CA PRO A 121 2.39 -3.44 -18.43
C PRO A 121 1.46 -4.65 -18.51
N LYS A 122 1.80 -5.75 -17.83
CA LYS A 122 0.94 -6.95 -17.76
C LYS A 122 -0.29 -6.76 -16.87
N PHE A 123 -0.33 -5.67 -16.09
CA PHE A 123 -1.38 -5.35 -15.13
C PHE A 123 -1.97 -3.97 -15.38
N ASN A 124 -2.12 -3.54 -16.64
CA ASN A 124 -2.65 -2.23 -17.00
C ASN A 124 -1.88 -1.08 -16.30
N ASP A 125 -0.55 -1.20 -16.28
CA ASP A 125 0.39 -0.25 -15.65
C ASP A 125 0.09 0.05 -14.18
N ARG A 126 -0.54 -0.90 -13.48
CA ARG A 126 -0.66 -0.85 -12.03
C ARG A 126 0.71 -0.96 -11.38
N TYR A 127 0.87 -0.26 -10.26
CA TYR A 127 2.11 -0.25 -9.50
C TYR A 127 2.25 -1.58 -8.75
N ALA A 128 2.97 -2.52 -9.35
CA ALA A 128 3.22 -3.87 -8.83
C ALA A 128 4.58 -3.96 -8.13
N LEU A 129 4.72 -4.94 -7.24
CA LEU A 129 5.97 -5.22 -6.52
C LEU A 129 7.12 -5.47 -7.52
N LEU A 130 8.20 -4.71 -7.35
CA LEU A 130 9.43 -4.84 -8.12
C LEU A 130 10.43 -5.74 -7.41
N ALA A 131 11.02 -6.65 -8.16
CA ALA A 131 12.17 -7.44 -7.75
C ALA A 131 13.42 -7.04 -8.56
N SER A 132 14.60 -7.14 -7.96
CA SER A 132 15.87 -6.94 -8.67
C SER A 132 16.16 -8.04 -9.68
N GLU A 133 15.68 -9.26 -9.41
CA GLU A 133 15.79 -10.41 -10.30
C GLU A 133 14.55 -11.29 -10.15
N TRP A 134 14.08 -11.88 -11.26
CA TRP A 134 13.09 -12.95 -11.27
C TRP A 134 13.77 -14.23 -11.79
N LYS A 135 13.74 -15.30 -10.99
CA LYS A 135 14.22 -16.64 -11.38
C LYS A 135 13.10 -17.65 -11.17
N ARG A 136 12.61 -18.22 -12.28
CA ARG A 136 11.49 -19.17 -12.31
C ARG A 136 10.26 -18.61 -11.58
N ASN A 137 9.98 -19.11 -10.38
CA ASN A 137 8.80 -18.78 -9.58
C ASN A 137 9.13 -17.90 -8.37
N SER A 138 10.29 -17.25 -8.36
CA SER A 138 10.76 -16.44 -7.23
C SER A 138 11.41 -15.14 -7.69
N GLY A 139 11.18 -14.07 -6.92
CA GLY A 139 11.80 -12.77 -7.09
C GLY A 139 12.68 -12.43 -5.90
N GLN A 140 13.72 -11.62 -6.11
CA GLN A 140 14.53 -11.06 -5.04
C GLN A 140 14.20 -9.58 -4.81
N VAL A 141 13.81 -9.23 -3.59
CA VAL A 141 13.57 -7.84 -3.16
C VAL A 141 14.61 -7.43 -2.12
N THR A 142 14.78 -6.12 -1.94
CA THR A 142 15.54 -5.58 -0.80
C THR A 142 14.55 -5.09 0.24
N TYR A 143 14.73 -5.47 1.50
CA TYR A 143 13.92 -5.04 2.63
C TYR A 143 14.81 -4.97 3.88
N ASP A 144 14.77 -3.85 4.61
CA ASP A 144 15.67 -3.60 5.75
C ASP A 144 17.15 -3.80 5.39
N GLY A 145 17.57 -3.28 4.22
CA GLY A 145 18.92 -3.43 3.68
C GLY A 145 19.35 -4.87 3.29
N LYS A 146 18.54 -5.88 3.59
CA LYS A 146 18.83 -7.30 3.31
C LYS A 146 18.06 -7.80 2.08
N LYS A 147 18.55 -8.89 1.49
CA LYS A 147 17.89 -9.55 0.35
C LYS A 147 16.88 -10.59 0.85
N TRP A 148 15.69 -10.52 0.28
CA TRP A 148 14.57 -11.39 0.60
C TRP A 148 14.00 -12.00 -0.67
N SER A 149 13.54 -13.24 -0.57
CA SER A 149 12.83 -13.91 -1.63
C SER A 149 11.32 -13.72 -1.48
N VAL A 150 10.65 -13.54 -2.61
CA VAL A 150 9.19 -13.53 -2.76
C VAL A 150 8.78 -14.55 -3.82
N THR A 151 7.56 -15.05 -3.76
CA THR A 151 7.05 -15.93 -4.83
C THR A 151 6.58 -15.11 -6.03
N SER A 152 6.40 -15.75 -7.18
CA SER A 152 5.77 -15.10 -8.35
C SER A 152 4.32 -14.68 -8.08
N ASP A 153 3.62 -15.32 -7.15
CA ASP A 153 2.25 -14.91 -6.80
C ASP A 153 2.26 -13.59 -6.02
N ASP A 154 3.24 -13.42 -5.12
CA ASP A 154 3.47 -12.16 -4.41
C ASP A 154 3.84 -11.02 -5.37
N ALA A 155 4.46 -11.33 -6.52
CA ALA A 155 4.81 -10.36 -7.58
C ALA A 155 3.60 -9.59 -8.11
N TYR A 156 2.41 -10.17 -8.02
CA TYR A 156 1.17 -9.56 -8.46
C TYR A 156 0.58 -8.59 -7.43
N ALA A 157 1.24 -8.41 -6.28
CA ALA A 157 0.81 -7.45 -5.29
C ALA A 157 0.98 -6.04 -5.87
N THR A 158 -0.15 -5.38 -6.07
CA THR A 158 -0.23 -4.00 -6.55
C THR A 158 -0.69 -3.06 -5.46
N LEU A 159 -0.35 -1.77 -5.60
CA LEU A 159 -0.79 -0.71 -4.71
C LEU A 159 -2.23 -0.29 -5.00
N LEU A 160 -2.94 0.05 -3.94
CA LEU A 160 -4.27 0.63 -3.94
C LEU A 160 -4.24 1.99 -3.21
N VAL A 161 -5.18 2.87 -3.53
CA VAL A 161 -5.38 4.16 -2.87
C VAL A 161 -6.86 4.45 -2.64
N ASP A 162 -7.19 5.30 -1.67
CA ASP A 162 -8.55 5.80 -1.44
C ASP A 162 -8.69 7.18 -2.08
N MET A 163 -9.31 7.24 -3.25
CA MET A 163 -9.44 8.48 -4.03
C MET A 163 -10.20 9.57 -3.27
N ARG A 164 -11.21 9.20 -2.47
CA ARG A 164 -11.99 10.19 -1.70
C ARG A 164 -11.14 10.88 -0.63
N LYS A 165 -10.19 10.15 -0.05
CA LYS A 165 -9.24 10.74 0.90
C LYS A 165 -8.24 11.66 0.20
N ILE A 166 -7.77 11.27 -0.99
CA ILE A 166 -6.87 12.09 -1.79
C ILE A 166 -7.55 13.40 -2.19
N ASP A 167 -8.79 13.33 -2.68
CA ASP A 167 -9.57 14.52 -3.05
C ASP A 167 -9.76 15.46 -1.86
N LYS A 168 -10.05 14.90 -0.68
CA LYS A 168 -10.17 15.70 0.55
C LYS A 168 -8.86 16.39 0.94
N VAL A 169 -7.71 15.74 0.75
CA VAL A 169 -6.38 16.35 0.98
C VAL A 169 -6.14 17.49 0.00
N SER A 170 -6.48 17.28 -1.29
CA SER A 170 -6.38 18.29 -2.35
C SER A 170 -7.29 19.52 -2.09
N VAL A 171 -8.54 19.28 -1.68
CA VAL A 171 -9.56 20.33 -1.50
C VAL A 171 -9.33 21.23 -0.28
N ASN A 172 -8.52 20.82 0.70
CA ASN A 172 -8.07 21.69 1.81
C ASN A 172 -7.23 22.91 1.35
N SER A 173 -7.22 23.20 0.05
CA SER A 173 -6.98 24.53 -0.52
C SER A 173 -7.65 25.65 0.28
N ARG A 174 -6.88 26.69 0.57
CA ARG A 174 -7.34 27.88 1.28
C ARG A 174 -8.33 28.66 0.41
N VAL A 175 -9.57 28.79 0.86
CA VAL A 175 -10.51 29.76 0.29
C VAL A 175 -10.07 31.17 0.69
N ALA A 176 -9.64 31.98 -0.29
CA ALA A 176 -9.28 33.37 -0.05
C ALA A 176 -10.53 34.19 0.25
N LYS A 177 -10.54 34.95 1.35
CA LYS A 177 -11.70 35.76 1.78
C LYS A 177 -11.86 37.10 1.03
N GLY A 178 -11.02 37.37 0.04
CA GLY A 178 -10.89 38.69 -0.58
C GLY A 178 -10.16 39.69 0.35
N ARG A 179 -9.64 40.78 -0.24
CA ARG A 179 -9.08 41.92 0.49
C ARG A 179 -9.86 43.17 0.05
N PRO A 180 -10.75 43.72 0.88
CA PRO A 180 -11.43 44.98 0.56
C PRO A 180 -10.41 46.13 0.50
N ILE A 181 -10.73 47.14 -0.30
CA ILE A 181 -9.97 48.39 -0.40
C ILE A 181 -10.71 49.41 0.46
N ASP A 182 -9.99 50.08 1.36
CA ASP A 182 -10.46 51.22 2.15
C ASP A 182 -10.34 52.52 1.36
#